data_AF-A0A960UAV0-F1
#
_entry.id   AF-A0A960UAV0-F1
#
_cell.length_a   1.000
_cell.length_b   1.000
_cell.length_c   1.000
_cell.angle_alpha   90.00
_cell.angle_beta   90.00
_cell.angle_gamma   90.00
#
_symmetry.space_group_name_H-M   'P 1'
#
loop_
_entity.id
_entity.type
_entity.pdbx_description
1 polymer ?
#
loop_
_entity_poly.entity_id
_entity_poly.type
_entity_poly.pdbx_seq_one_letter_code
_entity_poly.pdbx_strand_id
1 'polypeptide(L)'
;MLLYSLQIPIQDPVLLFTLVLFIILISPYVLKFFRMPGLIGLIISGMILGPHASGILERDQSIVLFGKVGILYIMFTAGLEIDLVEFSKSRIKIITFG
;
A
#
# COMPACT_ATOMS: atom_id res chain seq x y z
N MET A 1 -6.59 16.87 -29.46
CA MET A 1 -5.56 16.08 -30.18
C MET A 1 -4.40 15.61 -29.29
N LEU A 2 -4.17 16.19 -28.10
CA LEU A 2 -3.08 15.82 -27.18
C LEU A 2 -3.44 14.78 -26.08
N LEU A 3 -4.65 14.22 -26.08
CA LEU A 3 -5.15 13.39 -24.97
C LEU A 3 -5.19 11.87 -25.28
N TYR A 4 -4.72 11.43 -26.45
CA TYR A 4 -4.94 10.05 -26.93
C TYR A 4 -3.72 9.11 -26.82
N SER A 5 -2.61 9.55 -26.23
CA SER A 5 -1.37 8.74 -26.15
C SER A 5 -1.02 8.22 -24.76
N LEU A 6 -1.88 8.40 -23.75
CA LEU A 6 -1.78 7.55 -22.55
C LEU A 6 -2.35 6.19 -22.92
N GLN A 7 -1.48 5.28 -23.38
CA GLN A 7 -1.79 3.86 -23.44
C GLN A 7 -2.07 3.41 -22.00
N ILE A 8 -3.34 3.36 -21.65
CA ILE A 8 -3.84 2.71 -20.43
C ILE A 8 -3.99 1.23 -20.81
N PRO A 9 -3.45 0.30 -20.00
CA PRO A 9 -2.81 0.49 -18.70
C PRO A 9 -1.37 1.04 -18.78
N ILE A 10 -0.94 1.78 -17.77
CA ILE A 10 0.43 2.34 -17.72
C ILE A 10 1.43 1.18 -17.61
N GLN A 11 2.17 0.92 -18.69
CA GLN A 11 3.16 -0.16 -18.78
C GLN A 11 4.57 0.27 -18.39
N ASP A 12 4.87 1.57 -18.50
CA ASP A 12 6.19 2.09 -18.15
C ASP A 12 6.41 2.03 -16.62
N PRO A 13 7.43 1.30 -16.14
CA PRO A 13 7.67 1.13 -14.70
C PRO A 13 7.95 2.43 -13.96
N VAL A 14 8.58 3.42 -14.60
CA VAL A 14 8.92 4.71 -13.99
C VAL A 14 7.65 5.53 -13.79
N LEU A 15 6.77 5.55 -14.80
CA LEU A 15 5.47 6.22 -14.68
C LEU A 15 4.57 5.55 -13.64
N LEU A 16 4.55 4.22 -13.60
CA LEU A 16 3.79 3.47 -12.60
C LEU A 16 4.27 3.80 -11.18
N PHE A 17 5.58 3.79 -10.95
CA PHE A 17 6.15 4.17 -9.64
C PHE A 17 5.82 5.59 -9.25
N THR A 18 5.95 6.53 -10.18
CA THR A 18 5.66 7.95 -9.96
C THR A 18 4.20 8.13 -9.57
N LEU A 19 3.28 7.47 -10.28
CA LEU A 19 1.85 7.49 -9.96
C LEU A 19 1.58 6.89 -8.57
N VAL A 20 2.17 5.75 -8.24
CA VAL A 20 2.02 5.10 -6.92
C VAL A 20 2.54 6.01 -5.80
N LEU A 21 3.70 6.64 -5.96
CA LEU A 21 4.23 7.60 -4.99
C LEU A 21 3.30 8.80 -4.83
N PHE A 22 2.74 9.30 -5.93
CA PHE A 22 1.79 10.40 -5.90
C PHE A 22 0.51 10.01 -5.15
N ILE A 23 -0.02 8.80 -5.36
CA ILE A 23 -1.15 8.26 -4.62
C ILE A 23 -0.83 8.15 -3.14
N ILE A 24 0.35 7.60 -2.79
CA ILE A 24 0.78 7.43 -1.40
C ILE A 24 0.87 8.78 -0.68
N LEU A 25 1.28 9.84 -1.37
CA LEU A 25 1.38 11.17 -0.79
C LEU A 25 0.02 11.88 -0.67
N ILE A 26 -0.74 11.92 -1.77
CA ILE A 26 -1.96 12.74 -1.87
C ILE A 26 -3.14 12.07 -1.18
N SER A 27 -3.31 10.77 -1.35
CA SER A 27 -4.49 10.05 -0.84
C SER A 27 -4.69 10.19 0.68
N PRO A 28 -3.70 9.93 1.56
CA PRO A 28 -3.89 10.11 3.00
C PRO A 28 -4.11 11.57 3.38
N TYR A 29 -3.54 12.52 2.64
CA TYR A 29 -3.75 13.94 2.89
C TYR A 29 -5.21 14.35 2.63
N VAL A 30 -5.79 13.87 1.53
CA VAL A 30 -7.22 14.09 1.20
C VAL A 30 -8.13 13.46 2.25
N LEU A 31 -7.87 12.22 2.68
CA LEU A 31 -8.72 11.56 3.67
C LEU A 31 -8.54 12.06 5.10
N LYS A 32 -7.41 12.69 5.41
CA LYS A 32 -7.23 13.40 6.68
C LYS A 32 -8.26 14.50 6.87
N PHE A 33 -8.69 15.15 5.78
CA PHE A 33 -9.80 16.11 5.81
C PHE A 33 -11.10 15.49 6.32
N PHE A 34 -11.34 14.22 6.01
CA PHE A 34 -12.52 13.45 6.43
C PHE A 34 -12.34 12.72 7.78
N ARG A 35 -11.23 12.97 8.51
CA ARG A 35 -10.90 12.31 9.80
C ARG A 35 -10.78 10.78 9.71
N MET A 36 -10.46 10.25 8.53
CA MET A 36 -10.28 8.81 8.34
C MET A 36 -8.80 8.42 8.40
N PRO A 37 -8.46 7.18 8.83
CA PRO A 37 -7.10 6.66 8.74
C PRO A 37 -6.57 6.73 7.30
N GLY A 38 -5.32 7.17 7.14
CA GLY A 38 -4.70 7.34 5.82
C GLY A 38 -4.67 6.06 4.96
N LEU A 39 -4.56 4.89 5.61
CA LEU A 39 -4.63 3.58 4.95
C LEU A 39 -5.94 3.38 4.17
N ILE A 40 -7.07 3.86 4.69
CA ILE A 40 -8.36 3.79 3.98
C ILE A 40 -8.28 4.56 2.66
N GLY A 41 -7.55 5.67 2.64
CA GLY A 41 -7.33 6.46 1.45
C GLY A 41 -6.59 5.68 0.39
N LEU A 42 -5.48 5.05 0.78
CA LEU A 42 -4.68 4.22 -0.11
C LEU A 42 -5.52 3.08 -0.72
N ILE A 43 -6.37 2.43 0.08
CA ILE A 43 -7.28 1.38 -0.40
C ILE A 43 -8.28 1.93 -1.43
N ILE A 44 -8.95 3.05 -1.11
CA ILE A 44 -9.93 3.66 -2.01
C ILE A 44 -9.28 4.12 -3.31
N SER A 45 -8.09 4.75 -3.25
CA SER A 45 -7.34 5.12 -4.45
C SER A 45 -6.99 3.90 -5.30
N GLY A 46 -6.56 2.79 -4.69
CA GLY A 46 -6.30 1.53 -5.39
C GLY A 46 -7.57 0.94 -6.02
N MET A 47 -8.72 1.03 -5.33
CA MET A 47 -10.01 0.60 -5.87
C MET A 47 -10.44 1.43 -7.07
N ILE A 48 -10.29 2.75 -7.01
CA ILE A 48 -10.68 3.68 -8.09
C ILE A 48 -9.73 3.56 -9.30
N LEU A 49 -8.42 3.42 -9.04
CA LEU A 49 -7.40 3.41 -10.10
C LEU A 49 -7.13 2.01 -10.66
N GLY A 50 -7.58 0.97 -9.96
CA GLY A 50 -7.36 -0.43 -10.30
C GLY A 50 -8.15 -0.93 -11.52
N PRO A 51 -7.96 -2.22 -11.89
CA PRO A 51 -8.50 -2.80 -13.13
C PRO A 51 -10.02 -2.88 -13.16
N HIS A 52 -10.68 -2.85 -12.00
CA HIS A 52 -12.13 -2.95 -11.88
C HIS A 52 -12.86 -1.59 -11.92
N ALA A 53 -12.12 -0.48 -11.99
CA ALA A 53 -12.69 0.87 -12.05
C ALA A 53 -12.09 1.66 -13.23
N SER A 54 -11.06 2.49 -13.02
CA SER A 54 -10.50 3.29 -14.12
C SER A 54 -9.53 2.52 -15.02
N GLY A 55 -9.02 1.36 -14.59
CA GLY A 55 -8.09 0.54 -15.36
C GLY A 55 -6.69 1.13 -15.54
N ILE A 56 -6.34 2.20 -14.80
CA ILE A 56 -5.05 2.90 -14.95
C ILE A 56 -3.91 2.04 -14.41
N LEU A 57 -4.15 1.39 -13.27
CA LEU A 57 -3.26 0.42 -12.64
C LEU A 57 -3.76 -0.99 -12.95
N GLU A 58 -3.03 -1.71 -13.79
CA GLU A 58 -3.25 -3.14 -13.98
C GLU A 58 -2.56 -3.95 -12.89
N ARG A 59 -3.11 -5.13 -12.59
CA ARG A 59 -2.50 -6.06 -11.64
C ARG A 59 -1.36 -6.85 -12.29
N ASP A 60 -0.30 -6.14 -12.64
CA ASP A 60 0.91 -6.70 -13.25
C ASP A 60 1.86 -7.33 -12.22
N GLN A 61 2.96 -7.92 -12.68
CA GLN A 61 3.95 -8.54 -11.80
C GLN A 61 4.63 -7.52 -10.88
N SER A 62 4.80 -6.28 -11.34
CA SER A 62 5.43 -5.19 -10.59
C SER A 62 4.59 -4.81 -9.37
N ILE A 63 3.29 -4.57 -9.53
CA ILE A 63 2.37 -4.24 -8.44
C ILE A 63 2.29 -5.40 -7.44
N VAL A 64 2.21 -6.64 -7.91
CA VAL A 64 2.18 -7.81 -7.02
C VAL A 64 3.49 -7.95 -6.24
N LEU A 65 4.63 -7.71 -6.88
CA LEU A 65 5.95 -7.75 -6.25
C LEU A 65 6.07 -6.67 -5.18
N PHE A 66 5.77 -5.40 -5.49
CA PHE A 66 5.85 -4.31 -4.52
C PHE A 66 4.90 -4.50 -3.35
N GLY A 67 3.69 -5.02 -3.58
CA GLY A 67 2.76 -5.39 -2.50
C GLY A 67 3.33 -6.43 -1.55
N LYS A 68 3.96 -7.48 -2.09
CA LYS A 68 4.63 -8.51 -1.28
C LYS A 68 5.82 -7.96 -0.50
N VAL A 69 6.67 -7.17 -1.17
CA VAL A 69 7.83 -6.53 -0.53
C VAL A 69 7.39 -5.59 0.59
N GLY A 70 6.34 -4.80 0.37
CA GLY A 70 5.78 -3.90 1.38
C GLY A 70 5.24 -4.64 2.60
N ILE A 71 4.50 -5.73 2.40
CA ILE A 71 4.00 -6.57 3.51
C ILE A 71 5.16 -7.20 4.28
N LEU A 72 6.14 -7.78 3.57
CA LEU A 72 7.34 -8.34 4.21
C LEU A 72 8.10 -7.29 5.00
N TYR A 73 8.22 -6.07 4.47
CA TYR A 73 8.85 -4.95 5.17
C TYR A 73 8.11 -4.61 6.47
N ILE A 74 6.78 -4.49 6.44
CA ILE A 74 5.97 -4.23 7.65
C ILE A 74 6.15 -5.35 8.67
N MET A 75 6.09 -6.61 8.23
CA MET A 75 6.28 -7.77 9.11
C MET A 75 7.68 -7.78 9.73
N PHE A 76 8.69 -7.41 8.95
CA PHE A 76 10.07 -7.33 9.41
C PHE A 76 10.27 -6.21 10.43
N THR A 77 9.79 -5.00 10.13
CA THR A 77 9.84 -3.85 11.05
C THR A 77 9.10 -4.15 12.35
N ALA A 78 7.90 -4.73 12.27
CA ALA A 78 7.16 -5.16 13.45
C ALA A 78 7.96 -6.17 14.28
N GLY A 79 8.65 -7.12 13.63
CA GLY A 79 9.54 -8.06 14.30
C GLY A 79 10.74 -7.41 14.98
N LEU A 80 11.30 -6.34 14.40
CA LEU A 80 12.40 -5.56 14.99
C LEU A 80 11.97 -4.70 16.18
N GLU A 81 10.70 -4.29 16.23
CA GLU A 81 10.14 -3.46 17.31
C GLU A 81 9.79 -4.28 18.57
N ILE A 82 9.71 -5.62 18.47
CA ILE A 82 9.41 -6.49 19.61
C ILE A 82 10.57 -6.52 20.62
N ASP A 83 10.28 -6.18 21.88
CA ASP A 83 11.19 -6.44 23.01
C ASP A 83 11.17 -7.93 23.39
N LEU A 84 12.28 -8.62 23.10
CA LEU A 84 12.44 -10.05 23.39
C LEU A 84 12.47 -10.38 24.89
N VAL A 85 12.92 -9.44 25.74
CA VAL A 85 12.97 -9.61 27.19
C VAL A 85 11.57 -9.53 27.79
N GLU A 86 10.77 -8.55 27.38
CA GLU A 86 9.38 -8.41 27.80
C GLU A 86 8.51 -9.55 27.23
N PHE A 87 8.72 -9.90 25.96
CA PHE A 87 8.10 -11.07 25.33
C PHE A 87 8.39 -12.34 26.13
N SER A 88 9.65 -12.55 26.55
CA SER A 88 10.07 -13.72 27.32
C SER A 88 9.35 -13.84 28.66
N LYS A 89 9.17 -12.70 29.36
CA LYS A 89 8.48 -12.63 30.67
C LYS A 89 6.97 -12.86 30.55
N SER A 90 6.37 -12.45 29.44
CA SER A 90 4.92 -12.48 29.21
C SER A 90 4.45 -13.56 28.23
N ARG A 91 5.33 -14.51 27.83
CA ARG A 91 5.05 -15.51 26.78
C ARG A 91 3.72 -16.24 26.93
N ILE A 92 3.42 -16.76 28.12
CA ILE A 92 2.19 -17.53 28.37
C ILE A 92 0.98 -16.65 28.12
N LYS A 93 1.00 -15.41 28.65
CA LYS A 93 -0.10 -14.46 28.50
C LYS A 93 -0.33 -14.10 27.03
N ILE A 94 0.75 -13.80 26.29
CA ILE A 94 0.71 -13.45 24.86
C ILE A 94 0.17 -14.62 24.01
N ILE A 95 0.60 -15.85 24.27
CA ILE A 95 0.13 -17.03 23.52
C ILE A 95 -1.34 -17.34 23.82
N THR A 96 -1.80 -17.11 25.04
CA THR A 96 -3.20 -17.40 25.45
C THR A 96 -4.20 -16.29 25.13
N PHE A 97 -3.75 -15.05 24.90
CA PHE A 97 -4.59 -13.88 24.57
C PHE A 97 -4.57 -13.54 23.07
N GLY A 98 -4.33 -14.52 22.19
CA GLY A 98 -4.57 -14.35 20.76
C GLY A 98 -5.94 -13.76 20.47
#